data_AF-H1VEK9-F1
#
_entry.id   AF-H1VEK9-F1
#
_cell.length_a   1.000
_cell.length_b   1.000
_cell.length_c   1.000
_cell.angle_alpha   90.00
_cell.angle_beta   90.00
_cell.angle_gamma   90.00
#
_symmetry.space_group_name_H-M   'P 1'
#
loop_
_entity.id
_entity.type
_entity.pdbx_description
1 polymer ?
#
loop_
_entity_poly.entity_id
_entity_poly.type
_entity_poly.pdbx_seq_one_letter_code
_entity_poly.pdbx_strand_id
1 'polypeptide(L)'
;MAPRHLPRFLNLILVPYGRSIRSISTLVGQSGRVYTTGVVLQRHREDHNLSVFKAEADHNQFVVKRVPKPFYNMSVRLAAEFAGSPRLRMHVDCNHDESVLVYPYYKCTLLSLIQNDPEFPTLERKKILRHTGEAIQELHSKGCIHIGMFIQPVVATHDGSLTATS
;
A
#
# COMPACT_ATOMS: atom_id res chain seq x y z
N MET A 1 38.18 -10.70 6.36
CA MET A 1 36.79 -11.05 5.99
C MET A 1 35.86 -10.52 7.07
N ALA A 2 35.20 -9.39 6.83
CA ALA A 2 34.28 -8.78 7.79
C ALA A 2 32.82 -9.18 7.43
N PRO A 3 31.97 -9.50 8.42
CA PRO A 3 30.59 -9.87 8.15
C PRO A 3 29.79 -8.62 7.76
N ARG A 4 29.09 -8.70 6.62
CA ARG A 4 28.18 -7.65 6.16
C ARG A 4 26.94 -7.65 7.07
N HIS A 5 26.85 -6.63 7.92
CA HIS A 5 25.63 -6.33 8.68
C HIS A 5 24.51 -5.94 7.70
N LEU A 6 23.53 -6.83 7.56
CA LEU A 6 22.21 -6.49 7.00
C LEU A 6 21.44 -5.67 8.06
N PRO A 7 20.84 -4.53 7.69
CA PRO A 7 20.01 -3.79 8.62
C PRO A 7 18.72 -4.58 8.89
N ARG A 8 18.52 -4.93 10.16
CA ARG A 8 17.26 -5.48 10.69
C ARG A 8 16.20 -4.38 10.67
N PHE A 9 15.36 -4.35 9.65
CA PHE A 9 14.10 -3.59 9.72
C PHE A 9 12.97 -4.52 10.17
N LEU A 10 12.92 -4.79 11.48
CA LEU A 10 11.66 -5.12 12.13
C LEU A 10 10.80 -3.86 12.09
N ASN A 11 9.57 -3.94 11.57
CA ASN A 11 8.45 -3.25 12.20
C ASN A 11 7.14 -3.96 11.87
N LEU A 12 6.58 -4.54 12.94
CA LEU A 12 5.26 -5.09 13.09
C LEU A 12 4.18 -4.15 12.51
N ILE A 13 3.23 -4.75 11.80
CA ILE A 13 1.91 -4.17 11.58
C ILE A 13 1.16 -4.27 12.91
N LEU A 14 1.15 -3.17 13.66
CA LEU A 14 0.16 -2.93 14.71
C LEU A 14 -0.32 -1.50 14.52
N VAL A 15 -1.59 -1.30 14.24
CA VAL A 15 -2.22 0.03 14.18
C VAL A 15 -2.87 0.27 15.55
N PRO A 16 -2.23 0.99 16.50
CA PRO A 16 -2.94 1.46 17.66
C PRO A 16 -3.81 2.67 17.29
N TYR A 17 -5.07 2.63 17.68
CA TYR A 17 -5.98 3.78 17.67
C TYR A 17 -5.47 4.81 18.68
N GLY A 18 -4.91 5.93 18.21
CA GLY A 18 -4.52 7.08 19.02
C GLY A 18 -5.04 8.38 18.41
N ARG A 19 -5.52 9.31 19.26
CA ARG A 19 -6.14 10.60 18.88
C ARG A 19 -5.40 11.30 17.72
N SER A 20 -6.09 11.45 16.59
CA SER A 20 -5.56 12.06 15.37
C SER A 20 -5.60 13.59 15.46
N ILE A 21 -4.44 14.23 15.36
CA ILE A 21 -4.35 15.68 15.05
C ILE A 21 -4.66 15.80 13.56
N ARG A 22 -5.72 16.56 13.19
CA ARG A 22 -6.05 16.86 11.80
C ARG A 22 -5.18 18.03 11.34
N SER A 23 -4.21 17.75 10.46
CA SER A 23 -3.58 18.77 9.62
C SER A 23 -4.11 18.57 8.22
N ILE A 24 -4.81 19.57 7.68
CA ILE A 24 -5.41 19.50 6.35
C ILE A 24 -4.42 20.14 5.36
N SER A 25 -3.93 19.34 4.43
CA SER A 25 -3.12 19.79 3.29
C SER A 25 -3.67 19.22 1.99
N THR A 26 -3.40 19.89 0.88
CA THR A 26 -3.79 19.44 -0.46
C THR A 26 -2.57 18.98 -1.24
N LEU A 27 -2.73 17.90 -2.01
CA LEU A 27 -1.74 17.37 -2.95
C LEU A 27 -2.38 17.30 -4.33
N VAL A 28 -1.69 17.79 -5.35
CA VAL A 28 -2.10 17.58 -6.75
C VAL A 28 -1.34 16.39 -7.31
N GLY A 29 -2.05 15.37 -7.75
CA GLY A 29 -1.44 14.22 -8.43
C GLY A 29 -1.14 14.53 -9.90
N GLN A 30 -0.37 13.65 -10.54
CA GLN A 30 -0.01 13.74 -11.96
C GLN A 30 -1.24 13.63 -12.86
N SER A 31 -2.30 12.96 -12.38
CA SER A 31 -3.61 12.96 -13.07
C SER A 31 -4.32 14.32 -13.09
N GLY A 32 -3.84 15.30 -12.33
CA GLY A 32 -4.53 16.57 -12.07
C GLY A 32 -5.55 16.49 -10.92
N ARG A 33 -5.82 15.30 -10.37
CA ARG A 33 -6.70 15.13 -9.22
C ARG A 33 -6.11 15.80 -7.98
N VAL A 34 -6.97 16.49 -7.22
CA VAL A 34 -6.60 17.13 -5.95
C VAL A 34 -7.01 16.24 -4.79
N TYR A 35 -6.05 15.88 -3.95
CA TYR A 35 -6.23 15.03 -2.78
C TYR A 35 -6.17 15.86 -1.50
N THR A 36 -7.23 15.82 -0.70
CA THR A 36 -7.25 16.47 0.61
C THR A 36 -6.79 15.48 1.67
N THR A 37 -5.55 15.62 2.17
CA THR A 37 -5.00 14.79 3.25
C THR A 37 -5.51 15.29 4.60
N GLY A 38 -5.91 14.40 5.52
CA GLY A 38 -6.43 14.83 6.82
C GLY A 38 -6.15 13.94 8.03
N VAL A 39 -6.01 12.62 7.85
CA VAL A 39 -5.80 11.67 8.96
C VAL A 39 -4.48 10.94 8.77
N VAL A 40 -3.65 10.90 9.81
CA VAL A 40 -2.40 10.11 9.79
C VAL A 40 -2.75 8.64 10.03
N LEU A 41 -2.47 7.76 9.06
CA LEU A 41 -2.66 6.31 9.18
C LEU A 41 -1.48 5.63 9.87
N GLN A 42 -0.27 6.11 9.59
CA GLN A 42 0.95 5.59 10.19
C GLN A 42 1.95 6.73 10.34
N ARG A 43 2.46 6.93 11.56
CA ARG A 43 3.55 7.86 11.82
C ARG A 43 4.88 7.19 11.52
N HIS A 44 5.72 7.84 10.74
CA HIS A 44 7.12 7.47 10.66
C HIS A 44 7.83 8.01 11.91
N ARG A 45 8.68 7.17 12.54
CA ARG A 45 9.23 7.44 13.88
C ARG A 45 10.19 8.63 13.93
N GLU A 46 10.93 8.84 12.86
CA GLU A 46 12.04 9.81 12.80
C GLU A 46 11.64 11.00 11.92
N ASP A 47 11.35 10.74 10.65
CA ASP A 47 10.89 11.77 9.71
C ASP A 47 9.37 11.78 9.55
N HIS A 48 8.69 12.77 10.12
CA HIS A 48 7.24 12.91 10.00
C HIS A 48 6.74 13.15 8.56
N ASN A 49 7.58 13.66 7.65
CA ASN A 49 7.22 13.86 6.25
C ASN A 49 7.01 12.52 5.52
N LEU A 50 7.63 11.44 6.00
CA LEU A 50 7.46 10.07 5.48
C LEU A 50 6.29 9.31 6.12
N SER A 51 5.46 10.01 6.91
CA SER A 51 4.24 9.41 7.45
C SER A 51 3.25 9.08 6.33
N VAL A 52 2.36 8.13 6.62
CA VAL A 52 1.30 7.70 5.70
C VAL A 52 0.00 8.39 6.10
N PHE A 53 -0.66 9.02 5.12
CA PHE A 53 -1.87 9.80 5.34
C PHE A 53 -3.04 9.18 4.59
N LYS A 54 -4.24 9.33 5.17
CA LYS A 54 -5.50 9.15 4.46
C LYS A 54 -5.87 10.47 3.80
N ALA A 55 -6.30 10.37 2.54
CA ALA A 55 -6.79 11.49 1.77
C ALA A 55 -8.15 11.18 1.13
N GLU A 56 -8.85 12.23 0.71
CA GLU A 56 -10.12 12.15 0.01
C GLU A 56 -10.06 12.95 -1.29
N ALA A 57 -10.66 12.40 -2.35
CA ALA A 57 -10.84 13.05 -3.65
C ALA A 57 -11.99 12.38 -4.38
N ASP A 58 -12.83 13.12 -5.10
CA ASP A 58 -13.97 12.59 -5.87
C ASP A 58 -14.85 11.60 -5.09
N HIS A 59 -15.14 11.91 -3.81
CA HIS A 59 -15.87 11.06 -2.86
C HIS A 59 -15.23 9.69 -2.55
N ASN A 60 -14.01 9.46 -3.03
CA ASN A 60 -13.22 8.25 -2.80
C ASN A 60 -12.11 8.50 -1.78
N GLN A 61 -11.68 7.43 -1.12
CA GLN A 61 -10.64 7.46 -0.10
C GLN A 61 -9.33 6.88 -0.63
N PHE A 62 -8.23 7.53 -0.28
CA PHE A 62 -6.90 7.20 -0.75
C PHE A 62 -5.88 7.16 0.39
N VAL A 63 -4.77 6.49 0.11
CA VAL A 63 -3.56 6.52 0.92
C VAL A 63 -2.53 7.34 0.19
N VAL A 64 -2.02 8.37 0.85
CA VAL A 64 -0.93 9.23 0.38
C VAL A 64 0.33 8.85 1.14
N LYS A 65 1.37 8.49 0.40
CA LYS A 65 2.67 8.08 0.96
C LYS A 65 3.80 8.85 0.28
N ARG A 66 4.49 9.69 1.02
CA ARG A 66 5.80 10.24 0.62
C ARG A 66 6.87 9.18 0.82
N VAL A 67 7.77 9.06 -0.14
CA VAL A 67 8.90 8.13 -0.07
C VAL A 67 10.19 8.81 -0.55
N PRO A 68 11.36 8.37 -0.08
CA PRO A 68 12.63 8.84 -0.66
C PRO A 68 12.69 8.62 -2.17
N LYS A 69 13.32 9.54 -2.90
CA LYS A 69 13.34 9.55 -4.38
C LYS A 69 13.75 8.23 -5.04
N PRO A 70 14.75 7.47 -4.54
CA PRO A 70 15.09 6.17 -5.14
C PRO A 70 13.92 5.18 -5.11
N PHE A 71 13.14 5.18 -4.02
CA PHE A 71 11.96 4.33 -3.87
C PHE A 71 10.78 4.80 -4.71
N TYR A 72 10.61 6.12 -4.87
CA TYR A 72 9.64 6.69 -5.79
C TYR A 72 9.92 6.23 -7.22
N ASN A 73 11.16 6.45 -7.70
CA ASN A 73 11.57 6.09 -9.06
C ASN A 73 11.40 4.58 -9.32
N MET A 74 11.76 3.74 -8.34
CA MET A 74 11.55 2.29 -8.43
C MET A 74 10.05 1.95 -8.54
N SER A 75 9.21 2.56 -7.72
CA SER A 75 7.77 2.28 -7.70
C SER A 75 7.08 2.70 -8.99
N VAL A 76 7.46 3.85 -9.57
CA VAL A 76 6.97 4.30 -10.88
C VAL A 76 7.37 3.33 -11.99
N ARG A 77 8.63 2.87 -12.01
CA ARG A 77 9.09 1.86 -12.99
C ARG A 77 8.32 0.56 -12.88
N LEU A 78 8.11 0.06 -11.65
CA LEU A 78 7.36 -1.17 -11.42
C LEU A 78 5.90 -1.02 -11.85
N ALA A 79 5.25 0.11 -11.56
CA ALA A 79 3.87 0.33 -12.01
C ALA A 79 3.73 0.30 -13.53
N ALA A 80 4.73 0.81 -14.27
CA ALA A 80 4.75 0.69 -15.73
C ALA A 80 4.98 -0.76 -16.20
N GLU A 81 5.88 -1.50 -15.54
CA GLU A 81 6.19 -2.88 -15.91
C GLU A 81 5.02 -3.86 -15.66
N PHE A 82 4.23 -3.60 -14.63
CA PHE A 82 3.04 -4.39 -14.26
C PHE A 82 1.73 -3.66 -14.58
N ALA A 83 1.74 -2.73 -15.54
CA ALA A 83 0.54 -2.05 -15.96
C ALA A 83 -0.52 -3.08 -16.42
N GLY A 84 -1.73 -2.98 -15.87
CA GLY A 84 -2.82 -3.92 -16.15
C GLY A 84 -2.80 -5.22 -15.34
N SER A 85 -1.84 -5.41 -14.43
CA SER A 85 -1.89 -6.54 -13.50
C SER A 85 -3.09 -6.43 -12.55
N PRO A 86 -4.02 -7.40 -12.52
CA PRO A 86 -5.13 -7.39 -11.57
C PRO A 86 -4.72 -7.87 -10.17
N ARG A 87 -3.49 -8.37 -10.02
CA ARG A 87 -3.04 -9.08 -8.80
C ARG A 87 -2.20 -8.21 -7.88
N LEU A 88 -1.58 -7.15 -8.42
CA LEU A 88 -0.64 -6.31 -7.71
C LEU A 88 -1.27 -4.95 -7.43
N ARG A 89 -1.21 -4.51 -6.17
CA ARG A 89 -1.66 -3.16 -5.80
C ARG A 89 -0.60 -2.14 -6.22
N MET A 90 -0.84 -1.48 -7.35
CA MET A 90 -0.06 -0.34 -7.80
C MET A 90 -0.64 0.98 -7.29
N HIS A 91 0.18 2.03 -7.32
CA HIS A 91 -0.32 3.39 -7.10
C HIS A 91 -1.20 3.77 -8.29
N VAL A 92 -2.29 4.48 -8.02
CA VAL A 92 -3.25 4.96 -9.04
C VAL A 92 -2.95 6.39 -9.48
N ASP A 93 -2.10 7.08 -8.73
CA ASP A 93 -1.58 8.40 -9.06
C ASP A 93 -0.26 8.64 -8.31
N CYS A 94 0.46 9.67 -8.69
CA CYS A 94 1.73 10.05 -8.08
C CYS A 94 1.97 11.56 -8.19
N ASN A 95 2.92 12.11 -7.43
CA ASN A 95 3.42 13.46 -7.62
C ASN A 95 4.94 13.39 -7.68
N HIS A 96 5.51 13.80 -8.82
CA HIS A 96 6.94 13.69 -9.08
C HIS A 96 7.77 14.62 -8.21
N ASP A 97 7.31 15.85 -8.03
CA ASP A 97 8.04 16.92 -7.35
C ASP A 97 8.21 16.60 -5.87
N GLU A 98 7.14 16.09 -5.25
CA GLU A 98 7.10 15.73 -3.83
C GLU A 98 7.45 14.26 -3.55
N SER A 99 7.74 13.45 -4.58
CA SER A 99 8.00 12.00 -4.46
C SER A 99 6.88 11.25 -3.71
N VAL A 100 5.64 11.53 -4.11
CA VAL A 100 4.43 10.97 -3.48
C VAL A 100 3.82 9.88 -4.35
N LEU A 101 3.39 8.80 -3.71
CA LEU A 101 2.60 7.73 -4.33
C LEU A 101 1.21 7.70 -3.70
N VAL A 102 0.17 7.57 -4.54
CA VAL A 102 -1.23 7.53 -4.12
C VAL A 102 -1.83 6.17 -4.41
N TYR A 103 -2.41 5.53 -3.40
CA TYR A 103 -3.02 4.20 -3.51
C TYR A 103 -4.51 4.26 -3.14
N PRO A 104 -5.36 3.37 -3.68
CA PRO A 104 -6.72 3.17 -3.17
C PRO A 104 -6.69 2.85 -1.68
N TYR A 105 -7.60 3.39 -0.88
CA TYR A 105 -7.69 3.07 0.55
C TYR A 105 -8.51 1.79 0.77
N TYR A 106 -7.96 0.86 1.56
CA TYR A 106 -8.68 -0.31 2.07
C TYR A 106 -8.89 -0.16 3.57
N LYS A 107 -10.08 -0.50 4.07
CA LYS A 107 -10.46 -0.34 5.48
C LYS A 107 -9.67 -1.24 6.42
N CYS A 108 -9.30 -2.44 5.97
CA CYS A 108 -8.62 -3.44 6.78
C CYS A 108 -7.45 -4.06 6.02
N THR A 109 -6.53 -4.63 6.79
CA THR A 109 -5.46 -5.51 6.30
C THR A 109 -5.89 -6.97 6.40
N LEU A 110 -5.22 -7.88 5.67
CA LEU A 110 -5.47 -9.32 5.78
C LEU A 110 -5.32 -9.82 7.21
N LEU A 111 -4.27 -9.35 7.89
CA LEU A 111 -4.02 -9.73 9.28
C LEU A 111 -5.18 -9.30 10.18
N SER A 112 -5.63 -8.05 10.07
CA SER A 112 -6.77 -7.57 10.86
C SER A 112 -8.08 -8.27 10.50
N LEU A 113 -8.27 -8.69 9.23
CA LEU A 113 -9.44 -9.45 8.82
C LEU A 113 -9.48 -10.81 9.54
N ILE A 114 -8.36 -11.54 9.53
CA ILE A 114 -8.26 -12.87 10.17
C ILE A 114 -8.33 -12.76 11.70
N GLN A 115 -7.74 -11.72 12.29
CA GLN A 115 -7.74 -11.52 13.74
C GLN A 115 -9.13 -11.13 14.28
N ASN A 116 -9.87 -10.31 13.53
CA ASN A 116 -11.18 -9.82 13.96
C ASN A 116 -12.33 -10.76 13.59
N ASP A 117 -12.09 -11.74 12.71
CA ASP A 117 -13.07 -12.76 12.32
C ASP A 117 -12.43 -14.17 12.37
N PRO A 118 -12.38 -14.81 13.56
CA PRO A 118 -11.85 -16.16 13.71
C PRO A 118 -12.59 -17.21 12.88
N GLU A 119 -13.87 -16.97 12.56
CA GLU A 119 -14.74 -17.84 11.76
C GLU A 119 -14.66 -17.54 10.25
N PHE A 120 -13.75 -16.64 9.84
CA PHE A 120 -13.60 -16.24 8.44
C PHE A 120 -13.50 -17.47 7.53
N PRO A 121 -14.35 -17.63 6.50
CA PRO A 121 -14.53 -18.92 5.85
C PRO A 121 -13.23 -19.51 5.29
N THR A 122 -13.00 -20.81 5.51
CA THR A 122 -11.78 -21.50 5.03
C THR A 122 -11.62 -21.39 3.51
N LEU A 123 -12.72 -21.40 2.75
CA LEU A 123 -12.69 -21.23 1.30
C LEU A 123 -12.13 -19.86 0.90
N GLU A 124 -12.53 -18.79 1.58
CA GLU A 124 -12.03 -17.44 1.32
C GLU A 124 -10.56 -17.31 1.70
N ARG A 125 -10.11 -17.92 2.81
CA ARG A 125 -8.68 -18.01 3.15
C ARG A 125 -7.87 -18.66 2.03
N LYS A 126 -8.36 -19.77 1.47
CA LYS A 126 -7.69 -20.47 0.35
C LYS A 126 -7.61 -19.60 -0.90
N LYS A 127 -8.68 -18.87 -1.24
CA LYS A 127 -8.67 -17.91 -2.37
C LYS A 127 -7.61 -16.83 -2.17
N ILE A 128 -7.54 -16.22 -0.98
CA ILE A 128 -6.55 -15.19 -0.66
C ILE A 128 -5.12 -15.73 -0.81
N LEU A 129 -4.85 -16.92 -0.26
CA LEU A 129 -3.54 -17.56 -0.39
C LEU A 129 -3.18 -17.86 -1.85
N ARG A 130 -4.14 -18.36 -2.64
CA ARG A 130 -3.95 -18.60 -4.08
C ARG A 130 -3.62 -17.31 -4.82
N HIS A 131 -4.42 -16.25 -4.66
CA HIS A 131 -4.18 -14.97 -5.32
C HIS A 131 -2.86 -14.31 -4.88
N THR A 132 -2.49 -14.47 -3.62
CA THR A 132 -1.18 -14.03 -3.12
C THR A 132 -0.04 -14.81 -3.80
N GLY A 133 -0.17 -16.13 -3.93
CA GLY A 133 0.80 -16.98 -4.63
C GLY A 133 0.93 -16.63 -6.12
N GLU A 134 -0.19 -16.42 -6.81
CA GLU A 134 -0.23 -15.96 -8.21
C GLU A 134 0.45 -14.59 -8.38
N ALA A 135 0.16 -13.65 -7.47
CA ALA A 135 0.80 -12.33 -7.46
C ALA A 135 2.33 -12.45 -7.28
N ILE A 136 2.80 -13.30 -6.36
CA ILE A 136 4.22 -13.56 -6.15
C ILE A 136 4.86 -14.20 -7.38
N GLN A 137 4.18 -15.17 -7.99
CA GLN A 137 4.65 -15.80 -9.23
C GLN A 137 4.79 -14.77 -10.36
N GLU A 138 3.84 -13.85 -10.48
CA GLU A 138 3.88 -12.76 -11.46
C GLU A 138 5.09 -11.84 -11.22
N LEU A 139 5.37 -11.49 -9.96
CA LEU A 139 6.59 -10.74 -9.60
C LEU A 139 7.86 -11.49 -10.00
N HIS A 140 7.94 -12.78 -9.67
CA HIS A 140 9.11 -13.60 -9.98
C HIS A 140 9.32 -13.76 -11.49
N SER A 141 8.24 -13.79 -12.28
CA SER A 141 8.33 -13.85 -13.75
C SER A 141 9.06 -12.65 -14.38
N LYS A 142 9.10 -11.52 -13.65
CA LYS A 142 9.79 -10.29 -14.03
C LYS A 142 11.13 -10.10 -13.29
N GLY A 143 11.63 -11.14 -12.63
CA GLY A 143 12.88 -11.07 -11.85
C GLY A 143 12.77 -10.17 -10.60
N CYS A 144 11.55 -9.80 -10.19
CA CYS A 144 11.32 -8.96 -9.02
C CYS A 144 11.16 -9.82 -7.77
N ILE A 145 12.01 -9.61 -6.75
CA ILE A 145 11.86 -10.23 -5.43
C ILE A 145 10.97 -9.32 -4.56
N HIS A 146 9.93 -9.88 -3.96
CA HIS A 146 9.06 -9.14 -3.04
C HIS A 146 9.82 -8.77 -1.75
N ILE A 147 10.34 -7.55 -1.69
CA ILE A 147 10.96 -6.98 -0.48
C ILE A 147 9.97 -5.97 0.14
N GLY A 148 8.89 -6.48 0.74
CA GLY A 148 8.05 -5.89 1.80
C GLY A 148 7.51 -4.44 1.73
N MET A 149 7.91 -3.61 0.77
CA MET A 149 7.66 -2.16 0.77
C MET A 149 6.96 -1.65 -0.49
N PHE A 150 7.10 -2.37 -1.61
CA PHE A 150 6.78 -1.81 -2.93
C PHE A 150 5.48 -2.33 -3.54
N ILE A 151 5.04 -3.53 -3.16
CA ILE A 151 3.92 -4.20 -3.82
C ILE A 151 3.12 -4.95 -2.78
N GLN A 152 1.91 -4.49 -2.45
CA GLN A 152 1.02 -5.24 -1.57
C GLN A 152 0.10 -6.11 -2.44
N PRO A 153 -0.12 -7.39 -2.09
CA PRO A 153 -1.19 -8.16 -2.72
C PRO A 153 -2.53 -7.47 -2.42
N VAL A 154 -3.46 -7.50 -3.37
CA VAL A 154 -4.82 -7.00 -3.16
C VAL A 154 -5.47 -7.84 -2.06
N VAL A 155 -6.05 -7.18 -1.06
CA VAL A 155 -6.80 -7.84 0.03
C VAL A 155 -8.20 -7.23 0.09
N ALA A 156 -9.18 -8.12 0.33
CA ALA A 156 -10.62 -7.99 0.18
C ALA A 156 -11.28 -6.73 0.77
N THR A 157 -12.40 -6.34 0.13
CA THR A 157 -13.40 -5.40 0.64
C THR A 157 -14.43 -6.09 1.55
N HIS A 158 -15.21 -5.28 2.28
CA HIS A 158 -16.13 -5.64 3.37
C HIS A 158 -17.26 -6.61 2.99
N ASP A 159 -17.44 -6.93 1.72
CA ASP A 159 -18.48 -7.78 1.15
C ASP A 159 -17.97 -9.19 0.79
N GLY A 160 -16.69 -9.49 1.04
CA GLY A 160 -16.07 -10.74 0.60
C GLY A 160 -15.91 -10.84 -0.92
N SER A 161 -16.14 -9.74 -1.66
CA SER A 161 -15.87 -9.70 -3.10
C SER A 161 -14.41 -9.33 -3.36
N LEU A 162 -13.79 -10.07 -4.28
CA LEU A 162 -12.51 -9.72 -4.90
C LEU A 162 -12.86 -8.98 -6.19
N THR A 163 -12.86 -7.65 -6.18
CA THR A 163 -13.06 -6.91 -7.43
C THR A 163 -11.76 -6.93 -8.23
N ALA A 164 -11.65 -7.90 -9.14
CA ALA A 164 -10.95 -7.67 -10.40
C ALA A 164 -11.81 -6.67 -11.17
N THR A 165 -11.35 -5.42 -11.27
CA THR A 165 -11.94 -4.53 -12.27
C THR A 165 -11.42 -5.00 -13.62
N SER A 166 -12.36 -5.33 -14.51
CA SER A 166 -12.11 -5.79 -15.88
C SER A 166 -11.35 -4.76 -16.71
#